data_AF-A0A948T1A7-F1
#
_entry.id   AF-A0A948T1A7-F1
#
_cell.length_a   1.000
_cell.length_b   1.000
_cell.length_c   1.000
_cell.angle_alpha   90.00
_cell.angle_beta   90.00
_cell.angle_gamma   90.00
#
_symmetry.space_group_name_H-M   'P 1'
#
loop_
_entity.id
_entity.type
_entity.pdbx_description
1 polymer ?
#
loop_
_entity_poly.entity_id
_entity_poly.type
_entity_poly.pdbx_seq_one_letter_code
_entity_poly.pdbx_strand_id
1 'polypeptide(L)'
;MESKTFAVLTALFIFFLIVEMIRRQRMTFKYSFFWLSASAATVCLAVFDGVVKKISSLAGFELPSNFIFFLFIAGVSALGLFLSVYINEQSDRTEKLAQSLGLLENQLRNLRQELEAGKGRQKLS
;
A
#
# COMPACT_ATOMS: atom_id res chain seq x y z
N MET A 1 -35.70 17.29 -6.44
CA MET A 1 -34.78 17.09 -5.28
C MET A 1 -33.39 17.43 -5.76
N GLU A 2 -32.87 18.55 -5.27
CA GLU A 2 -31.65 19.21 -5.77
C GLU A 2 -30.45 18.27 -5.77
N SER A 3 -29.71 18.17 -6.88
CA SER A 3 -28.50 17.33 -7.04
C SER A 3 -27.47 17.50 -5.91
N LYS A 4 -27.53 18.63 -5.20
CA LYS A 4 -26.72 18.96 -4.02
C LYS A 4 -26.98 18.02 -2.83
N THR A 5 -28.21 17.56 -2.62
CA THR A 5 -28.53 16.65 -1.50
C THR A 5 -27.94 15.26 -1.72
N PHE A 6 -27.86 14.81 -2.97
CA PHE A 6 -27.24 13.52 -3.32
C PHE A 6 -25.72 13.55 -3.11
N ALA A 7 -25.07 14.65 -3.48
CA ALA A 7 -23.65 14.85 -3.23
C ALA A 7 -23.33 14.87 -1.72
N VAL A 8 -24.14 15.56 -0.92
CA VAL A 8 -23.95 15.62 0.54
C VAL A 8 -24.19 14.27 1.22
N LEU A 9 -25.22 13.53 0.82
CA LEU A 9 -25.49 12.17 1.31
C LEU A 9 -24.34 11.21 0.98
N THR A 10 -23.81 11.29 -0.24
CA THR A 10 -22.68 10.47 -0.67
C THR A 10 -21.40 10.81 0.10
N ALA A 11 -21.13 12.10 0.31
CA ALA A 11 -20.00 12.57 1.12
C ALA A 11 -20.10 12.11 2.59
N LEU A 12 -21.30 12.20 3.19
CA LEU A 12 -21.54 11.73 4.56
C LEU A 12 -21.41 10.21 4.69
N PHE A 13 -21.88 9.45 3.70
CA PHE A 13 -21.74 7.99 3.68
C PHE A 13 -20.26 7.57 3.58
N ILE A 14 -19.50 8.23 2.71
CA ILE A 14 -18.05 8.01 2.57
C ILE A 14 -17.32 8.42 3.85
N PHE A 15 -17.66 9.57 4.44
CA PHE A 15 -17.10 10.00 5.71
C PHE A 15 -17.36 8.99 6.83
N PHE A 16 -18.59 8.48 6.93
CA PHE A 16 -18.94 7.45 7.91
C PHE A 16 -18.17 6.14 7.69
N LEU A 17 -17.99 5.71 6.44
CA LEU A 17 -17.16 4.55 6.09
C LEU A 17 -15.69 4.75 6.51
N ILE A 18 -15.12 5.94 6.25
CA ILE A 18 -13.75 6.27 6.64
C ILE A 18 -13.61 6.26 8.17
N VAL A 19 -14.56 6.84 8.90
CA VAL A 19 -14.55 6.88 10.37
C VAL A 19 -14.68 5.47 10.95
N GLU A 20 -15.58 4.64 10.44
CA GLU A 20 -15.74 3.25 10.89
C GLU A 20 -14.49 2.39 10.58
N MET A 21 -13.82 2.64 9.44
CA MET A 21 -12.55 1.99 9.10
C MET A 21 -11.39 2.42 10.00
N ILE A 22 -11.32 3.70 10.39
CA ILE A 22 -10.31 4.22 11.33
C ILE A 22 -10.55 3.65 12.74
N ARG A 23 -11.82 3.55 13.16
CA ARG A 23 -12.20 3.08 14.50
C ARG A 23 -11.93 1.59 14.72
N ARG A 24 -11.84 0.79 13.65
CA ARG A 24 -11.73 -0.67 13.73
C ARG A 24 -10.30 -1.22 13.93
N GLN A 25 -9.28 -0.39 14.17
CA GLN A 25 -7.88 -0.71 14.54
C GLN A 25 -7.47 -2.21 14.61
N ARG A 26 -7.49 -2.95 13.48
CA ARG A 26 -7.23 -4.41 13.46
C ARG A 26 -6.45 -4.89 12.24
N MET A 27 -5.53 -4.09 11.69
CA MET A 27 -4.19 -4.53 11.22
C MET A 27 -3.56 -3.56 10.20
N THR A 28 -2.30 -3.24 10.48
CA THR A 28 -1.25 -2.73 9.59
C THR A 28 -1.50 -1.37 8.93
N PHE A 29 -0.79 -0.36 9.43
CA PHE A 29 -0.58 1.01 8.94
C PHE A 29 -0.48 1.21 7.40
N LYS A 30 -0.26 0.14 6.63
CA LYS A 30 -0.09 0.08 5.17
C LYS A 30 -1.37 0.24 4.36
N TYR A 31 -2.49 -0.38 4.77
CA TYR A 31 -3.73 -0.36 3.98
C TYR A 31 -4.54 0.94 4.14
N SER A 32 -4.52 1.52 5.35
CA SER A 32 -5.24 2.76 5.62
C SER A 32 -4.65 3.96 4.88
N PHE A 33 -3.33 4.00 4.66
CA PHE A 33 -2.69 5.07 3.88
C PHE A 33 -3.14 5.08 2.42
N PHE A 34 -3.31 3.90 1.83
CA PHE A 34 -3.79 3.75 0.45
C PHE A 34 -5.25 4.20 0.29
N TRP A 35 -6.13 3.81 1.22
CA TRP A 35 -7.53 4.24 1.20
C TRP A 35 -7.71 5.72 1.57
N LEU A 36 -6.83 6.26 2.42
CA LEU A 36 -6.80 7.68 2.76
C LEU A 36 -6.31 8.54 1.59
N SER A 37 -5.31 8.09 0.84
CA SER A 37 -4.83 8.79 -0.36
C SER A 37 -5.87 8.74 -1.49
N ALA A 38 -6.53 7.60 -1.69
CA ALA A 38 -7.65 7.47 -2.63
C ALA A 38 -8.80 8.43 -2.27
N SER A 39 -9.19 8.48 -1.00
CA SER A 39 -10.25 9.38 -0.52
C SER A 39 -9.86 10.85 -0.65
N ALA A 40 -8.60 11.20 -0.33
CA ALA A 40 -8.09 12.55 -0.51
C ALA A 40 -8.05 12.97 -1.98
N ALA A 41 -7.68 12.06 -2.90
CA ALA A 41 -7.71 12.31 -4.33
C ALA A 41 -9.14 12.56 -4.83
N THR A 42 -10.12 11.77 -4.36
CA THR A 42 -11.54 11.97 -4.68
C THR A 42 -12.06 13.32 -4.16
N VAL A 43 -11.72 13.70 -2.93
CA VAL A 43 -12.11 15.00 -2.34
C VAL A 43 -11.47 16.16 -3.09
N CYS A 44 -10.17 16.07 -3.44
CA CYS A 44 -9.51 17.06 -4.29
C CYS A 44 -10.26 17.20 -5.62
N LEU A 45 -10.54 16.11 -6.33
CA LEU A 45 -11.28 16.15 -7.60
C LEU A 45 -12.68 16.76 -7.44
N ALA A 46 -13.37 16.49 -6.33
CA ALA A 46 -14.71 17.02 -6.06
C ALA A 46 -14.73 18.52 -5.72
N VAL A 47 -13.68 19.05 -5.08
CA VAL A 47 -13.59 20.46 -4.68
C VAL A 47 -13.15 21.37 -5.85
N PHE A 48 -12.46 20.83 -6.86
CA PHE A 48 -11.80 21.60 -7.91
C PHE A 48 -12.54 21.71 -9.26
N ASP A 49 -13.87 21.54 -9.31
CA ASP A 49 -14.66 21.54 -10.58
C ASP A 49 -14.41 22.79 -11.47
N GLY A 50 -14.19 23.96 -10.84
CA GLY A 50 -13.84 25.20 -11.56
C GLY A 50 -12.38 25.30 -12.07
N VAL A 51 -11.43 24.64 -11.40
CA VAL A 51 -10.02 24.63 -11.79
C VAL A 51 -9.77 23.56 -12.84
N VAL A 52 -10.40 22.40 -12.70
CA VAL A 52 -10.37 21.29 -13.65
C VAL A 52 -10.83 21.73 -15.04
N LYS A 53 -11.91 22.52 -15.14
CA LYS A 53 -12.38 23.10 -16.41
C LYS A 53 -11.35 24.01 -17.09
N LYS A 54 -10.63 24.83 -16.33
CA LYS A 54 -9.60 25.75 -16.87
C LYS A 54 -8.36 25.00 -17.33
N ILE A 55 -7.94 23.99 -16.58
CA ILE A 55 -6.77 23.19 -16.91
C ILE A 55 -7.09 22.25 -18.08
N SER A 56 -8.28 21.66 -18.13
CA SER A 56 -8.68 20.79 -19.26
C SER A 56 -8.68 21.55 -20.57
N SER A 57 -9.19 22.79 -20.60
CA SER A 57 -9.16 23.63 -21.80
C SER A 57 -7.73 24.04 -22.17
N LEU A 58 -6.86 24.28 -21.19
CA LEU A 58 -5.45 24.64 -21.43
C LEU A 58 -4.64 23.44 -21.94
N ALA A 59 -4.93 22.24 -21.44
CA ALA A 59 -4.30 20.99 -21.85
C ALA A 59 -4.84 20.43 -23.19
N GLY A 60 -5.84 21.06 -23.79
CA GLY A 60 -6.40 20.69 -25.09
C GLY A 60 -7.51 19.63 -25.06
N PHE A 61 -8.12 19.36 -23.90
CA PHE A 61 -9.26 18.46 -23.79
C PHE A 61 -10.58 19.22 -24.00
N GLU A 62 -11.39 18.79 -24.98
CA GLU A 62 -12.69 19.41 -25.29
C GLU A 62 -13.71 19.29 -24.15
N LEU A 63 -13.78 18.12 -23.50
CA LEU A 63 -14.67 17.88 -22.37
C LEU A 63 -13.87 17.74 -21.06
N PRO A 64 -14.21 18.50 -20.00
CA PRO A 64 -13.59 18.36 -18.67
C PRO A 64 -13.68 16.93 -18.13
N SER A 65 -14.75 16.20 -18.47
CA SER A 65 -14.96 14.80 -18.10
C SER A 65 -13.83 13.89 -18.59
N ASN A 66 -13.31 14.10 -19.81
CA ASN A 66 -12.24 13.27 -20.37
C ASN A 66 -10.92 13.49 -19.63
N PHE A 67 -10.66 14.73 -19.21
CA PHE A 67 -9.47 15.07 -18.43
C PHE A 67 -9.52 14.45 -17.01
N ILE A 68 -10.70 14.42 -16.38
CA ILE A 68 -10.91 13.73 -15.09
C ILE A 68 -10.68 12.22 -15.24
N PHE A 69 -11.21 11.61 -16.30
CA PHE A 69 -10.97 10.19 -16.59
C PHE A 69 -9.48 9.88 -16.81
N PHE A 70 -8.79 10.73 -17.57
CA PHE A 70 -7.34 10.59 -17.77
C PHE A 70 -6.57 10.68 -16.44
N LEU A 71 -6.87 11.68 -15.61
CA LEU A 71 -6.27 11.82 -14.29
C LEU A 71 -6.55 10.63 -13.38
N PHE A 72 -7.77 10.09 -13.44
CA PHE A 72 -8.16 8.92 -12.66
C PHE A 72 -7.36 7.68 -13.08
N ILE A 73 -7.27 7.41 -14.39
CA ILE A 73 -6.48 6.29 -14.92
C ILE A 73 -4.99 6.47 -14.57
N ALA A 74 -4.43 7.66 -14.81
CA ALA A 74 -3.05 7.96 -14.46
C ALA A 74 -2.77 7.80 -12.96
N GLY A 75 -3.70 8.27 -12.11
CA GLY A 75 -3.62 8.13 -10.66
C GLY A 75 -3.65 6.67 -10.20
N VAL A 76 -4.59 5.87 -10.72
CA VAL A 76 -4.69 4.43 -10.41
C VAL A 76 -3.45 3.68 -10.90
N SER A 77 -2.94 3.99 -12.09
CA SER A 77 -1.71 3.39 -12.61
C SER A 77 -0.49 3.74 -11.76
N ALA A 78 -0.33 5.01 -11.38
CA ALA A 78 0.77 5.46 -10.51
C ALA A 78 0.68 4.81 -9.12
N LEU A 79 -0.53 4.70 -8.56
CA LEU A 79 -0.78 3.98 -7.32
C LEU A 79 -0.42 2.50 -7.44
N GLY A 80 -0.75 1.86 -8.56
CA GLY A 80 -0.35 0.47 -8.84
C GLY A 80 1.16 0.29 -8.85
N LEU A 81 1.90 1.21 -9.50
CA LEU A 81 3.36 1.20 -9.51
C LEU A 81 3.94 1.40 -8.10
N PHE A 82 3.41 2.38 -7.35
CA PHE A 82 3.82 2.62 -5.97
C PHE A 82 3.62 1.36 -5.10
N LEU A 83 2.47 0.71 -5.24
CA LEU A 83 2.16 -0.52 -4.51
C LEU A 83 3.09 -1.67 -4.90
N SER A 84 3.37 -1.84 -6.19
CA SER A 84 4.30 -2.86 -6.69
C SER A 84 5.72 -2.65 -6.14
N VAL A 85 6.25 -1.42 -6.17
CA VAL A 85 7.56 -1.10 -5.59
C VAL A 85 7.59 -1.41 -4.10
N TYR A 86 6.52 -1.06 -3.39
CA TYR A 86 6.42 -1.27 -1.96
C TYR A 86 6.34 -2.75 -1.56
N ILE A 87 5.59 -3.55 -2.33
CA ILE A 87 5.50 -5.00 -2.14
C ILE A 87 6.86 -5.64 -2.45
N ASN A 88 7.54 -5.21 -3.51
CA ASN A 88 8.87 -5.72 -3.86
C ASN A 88 9.88 -5.49 -2.73
N GLU A 89 9.94 -4.30 -2.15
CA GLU A 89 10.86 -4.01 -1.04
C GLU A 89 10.56 -4.89 0.19
N GLN A 90 9.28 -5.17 0.45
CA GLN A 90 8.90 -6.04 1.56
C GLN A 90 9.22 -7.51 1.29
N SER A 91 9.10 -7.95 0.05
CA SER A 91 9.51 -9.29 -0.39
C SER A 91 11.02 -9.49 -0.21
N ASP A 92 11.84 -8.53 -0.67
CA ASP A 92 13.30 -8.56 -0.51
C ASP A 92 13.73 -8.70 0.94
N ARG A 93 13.07 -7.96 1.85
CA ARG A 93 13.37 -8.04 3.29
C ARG A 93 13.04 -9.41 3.87
N THR A 94 11.93 -10.00 3.42
CA THR A 94 11.49 -11.33 3.86
C THR A 94 12.44 -12.42 3.36
N GLU A 95 12.89 -12.32 2.11
CA GLU A 95 13.86 -13.25 1.54
C GLU A 95 15.21 -13.17 2.29
N LYS A 96 15.73 -11.97 2.55
CA LYS A 96 16.98 -11.78 3.32
C LYS A 96 16.90 -12.36 4.73
N LEU A 97 15.75 -12.22 5.39
CA LEU A 97 15.50 -12.83 6.70
C LEU A 97 15.51 -14.36 6.62
N ALA A 98 14.85 -14.95 5.61
CA ALA A 98 14.85 -16.40 5.40
C ALA A 98 16.27 -16.93 5.12
N GLN A 99 17.05 -16.22 4.30
CA GLN A 99 18.45 -16.57 4.03
C GLN A 99 19.31 -16.51 5.29
N SER A 100 19.14 -15.46 6.11
CA SER A 100 19.87 -15.31 7.38
C SER A 100 19.53 -16.43 8.37
N LEU A 101 18.27 -16.86 8.41
CA LEU A 101 17.81 -17.98 9.23
C LEU A 101 18.44 -19.30 8.78
N GLY A 102 18.47 -19.58 7.48
CA GLY A 102 19.09 -20.79 6.94
C GLY A 102 20.61 -20.86 7.20
N LEU A 103 21.30 -19.73 7.14
CA LEU A 103 22.72 -19.62 7.50
C LEU A 103 22.95 -19.94 8.98
N LEU A 104 22.10 -19.41 9.85
CA LEU A 104 22.17 -19.66 11.30
C LEU A 104 21.90 -21.13 11.64
N GLU A 105 20.89 -21.76 11.02
CA GLU A 105 20.60 -23.19 11.18
C GLU A 105 21.78 -24.07 10.75
N ASN A 106 22.46 -23.69 9.66
CA ASN A 106 23.63 -24.41 9.16
C ASN A 106 24.81 -24.33 10.16
N GLN A 107 25.08 -23.13 10.71
CA GLN A 107 26.11 -22.96 11.73
C GLN A 107 25.81 -23.77 12.99
N LEU A 108 24.56 -23.77 13.46
CA LEU A 108 24.12 -24.60 14.59
C LEU A 108 24.31 -26.09 14.32
N ARG A 109 24.01 -26.56 13.11
CA ARG A 109 24.20 -27.96 12.71
C ARG A 109 25.68 -28.36 12.75
N ASN A 110 26.57 -27.51 12.22
CA ASN A 110 28.01 -27.77 12.22
C ASN A 110 28.58 -27.81 13.65
N LEU A 111 28.21 -26.84 14.50
CA LEU A 111 28.60 -26.81 15.92
C LEU A 111 28.15 -28.07 16.68
N ARG A 112 26.92 -28.54 16.42
CA ARG A 112 26.44 -29.80 17.01
C ARG A 112 27.26 -31.01 16.58
N GLN A 113 27.62 -31.09 15.29
CA GLN A 113 28.45 -32.19 14.77
C GLN A 113 29.86 -32.18 15.39
N GLU A 114 30.48 -31.01 15.55
CA GLU A 114 31.78 -30.88 16.21
C GLU A 114 31.74 -31.32 17.68
N LEU A 115 30.70 -30.94 18.42
CA LEU A 115 30.49 -31.37 19.81
C LEU A 115 30.32 -32.90 19.93
N GLU A 116 29.60 -33.53 19.01
CA GLU A 116 29.44 -34.98 18.98
C GLU A 116 30.75 -35.70 18.63
N ALA A 117 31.51 -35.18 17.67
CA ALA A 117 32.82 -35.71 17.31
C ALA A 117 33.84 -35.59 18.46
N GLY A 118 33.81 -34.50 19.23
CA GLY A 118 34.63 -34.29 20.41
C GLY A 118 34.32 -35.27 21.55
N LYS A 119 33.03 -35.52 21.80
CA LYS A 119 32.59 -36.51 22.81
C LYS A 119 32.99 -37.95 22.45
N GLY A 120 33.02 -38.29 21.17
CA GLY A 120 33.49 -39.60 20.70
C GLY A 120 34.97 -39.85 20.99
N ARG A 121 35.82 -38.82 20.84
CA ARG A 121 37.26 -38.90 21.14
C ARG A 121 37.56 -39.04 22.63
N GLN A 122 36.73 -38.45 23.49
CA GLN A 122 36.89 -38.50 24.95
C GLN A 122 36.50 -39.84 25.57
N LYS A 123 35.73 -40.68 24.85
CA LYS A 123 35.31 -42.03 25.30
C LYS A 123 36.27 -43.15 24.89
N LEU A 124 37.22 -42.87 23.99
CA LEU A 124 38.21 -43.84 23.47
C LEU A 124 39.59 -43.70 24.13
N SER A 125 39.75 -42.70 25.01
CA SER A 125 40.88 -42.49 25.92
C SER A 125 40.51 -42.98 27.32
#